data_AF-A0A5C7JAB5-F1
#
_entry.id   AF-A0A5C7JAB5-F1
#
_cell.length_a   1.000
_cell.length_b   1.000
_cell.length_c   1.000
_cell.angle_alpha   90.00
_cell.angle_beta   90.00
_cell.angle_gamma   90.00
#
_symmetry.space_group_name_H-M   'P 1'
#
loop_
_entity.id
_entity.type
_entity.pdbx_description
1 polymer ?
#
loop_
_entity_poly.entity_id
_entity_poly.type
_entity_poly.pdbx_seq_one_letter_code
_entity_poly.pdbx_strand_id
1 'polypeptide(L)'
;MADGSNKWRLEFSGAAESAGEIVLEIAASHETPIEVKAVIDGNDGENHVARKVKRAIDRQAGRIVDAELDDGEDVLVKRHLFRQFSIRVVSNTVKGVRIRFDPE
;
A
#
# COMPACT_ATOMS: atom_id res chain seq x y z
N MET A 1 -3.18 -19.56 -8.32
CA MET A 1 -2.79 -18.18 -8.67
C MET A 1 -3.48 -17.30 -7.65
N ALA A 2 -2.78 -16.36 -7.01
CA ALA A 2 -3.42 -15.49 -6.01
C ALA A 2 -4.59 -14.76 -6.69
N ASP A 3 -5.77 -14.85 -6.09
CA ASP A 3 -7.02 -14.24 -6.57
C ASP A 3 -6.82 -12.71 -6.58
N GLY A 4 -6.50 -12.15 -7.74
CA GLY A 4 -6.17 -10.73 -7.88
C GLY A 4 -7.42 -9.90 -8.02
N SER A 5 -7.45 -8.70 -7.43
CA SER A 5 -8.46 -7.69 -7.74
C SER A 5 -7.88 -6.60 -8.65
N ASN A 6 -8.74 -5.90 -9.40
CA ASN A 6 -8.39 -4.65 -10.06
C ASN A 6 -8.44 -3.44 -9.12
N LYS A 7 -8.93 -3.62 -7.88
CA LYS A 7 -8.98 -2.60 -6.84
C LYS A 7 -8.73 -3.21 -5.46
N TRP A 8 -7.91 -2.55 -4.65
CA TRP A 8 -7.62 -2.95 -3.28
C TRP A 8 -7.74 -1.75 -2.35
N ARG A 9 -8.40 -1.94 -1.21
CA ARG A 9 -8.37 -1.01 -0.08
C ARG A 9 -7.34 -1.48 0.93
N LEU A 10 -6.44 -0.57 1.30
CA LEU A 10 -5.48 -0.74 2.36
C LEU A 10 -5.95 0.08 3.55
N GLU A 11 -6.48 -0.61 4.55
CA GLU A 11 -6.94 -0.01 5.81
C GLU A 11 -5.77 -0.02 6.80
N PHE A 12 -5.40 1.15 7.27
CA PHE A 12 -4.34 1.33 8.25
C PHE A 12 -4.96 1.37 9.65
N SER A 13 -4.29 0.79 10.63
CA SER A 13 -4.72 0.93 12.03
C SER A 13 -3.55 1.14 12.96
N GLY A 14 -3.77 2.01 13.95
CA GLY A 14 -2.80 2.34 14.99
C GLY A 14 -1.92 3.54 14.61
N ALA A 15 -0.80 3.68 15.31
CA ALA A 15 0.17 4.76 15.09
C ALA A 15 1.58 4.21 15.13
N ALA A 16 2.51 4.86 14.44
CA ALA A 16 3.91 4.48 14.41
C ALA A 16 4.56 4.72 15.78
N GLU A 17 4.77 3.64 16.54
CA GLU A 17 5.50 3.66 17.81
C GLU A 17 7.03 3.71 17.60
N SER A 18 7.48 3.47 16.38
CA SER A 18 8.89 3.59 15.97
C SER A 18 9.00 4.06 14.53
N ALA A 19 10.09 4.74 14.18
CA ALA A 19 10.46 4.92 12.78
C ALA A 19 10.78 3.55 12.14
N GLY A 20 10.60 3.45 10.83
CA GLY A 20 10.86 2.23 10.08
C GLY A 20 10.39 2.30 8.64
N GLU A 21 10.18 1.12 8.05
CA GLU A 21 9.77 0.96 6.67
C GLU A 21 8.64 -0.07 6.55
N ILE A 22 7.69 0.25 5.68
CA ILE A 22 6.67 -0.67 5.19
C ILE A 22 7.03 -0.98 3.74
N VAL A 23 7.19 -2.26 3.42
CA VAL A 23 7.51 -2.76 2.09
C VAL A 23 6.32 -3.56 1.56
N LEU A 24 5.76 -3.09 0.45
CA LEU A 24 4.65 -3.72 -0.26
C LEU A 24 5.16 -4.32 -1.56
N GLU A 25 4.72 -5.53 -1.89
CA GLU A 25 4.89 -6.09 -3.23
C GLU A 25 3.61 -5.89 -4.03
N ILE A 26 3.73 -5.31 -5.23
CA ILE A 26 2.66 -5.19 -6.22
C ILE A 26 3.04 -6.07 -7.40
N ALA A 27 2.24 -7.11 -7.66
CA ALA A 27 2.45 -8.04 -8.75
C ALA A 27 1.27 -8.07 -9.70
N ALA A 28 1.56 -8.04 -10.99
CA ALA A 28 0.59 -8.03 -12.07
C ALA A 28 1.00 -9.07 -13.12
N SER A 29 0.03 -9.73 -13.74
CA SER A 29 0.32 -10.70 -14.82
C SER A 29 1.15 -10.04 -15.92
N HIS A 30 2.22 -10.71 -16.33
CA HIS A 30 3.19 -10.26 -17.35
C HIS A 30 4.00 -8.99 -17.00
N GLU A 31 4.00 -8.56 -15.74
CA GLU A 31 4.85 -7.48 -15.22
C GLU A 31 5.87 -8.06 -14.23
N THR A 32 7.02 -7.41 -14.10
CA THR A 32 7.93 -7.71 -12.98
C THR A 32 7.32 -7.19 -11.68
N PRO A 33 7.25 -7.99 -10.60
CA PRO A 33 6.78 -7.50 -9.31
C PRO A 33 7.59 -6.30 -8.83
N ILE A 34 6.90 -5.29 -8.28
CA ILE A 34 7.52 -4.07 -7.75
C ILE A 34 7.45 -4.11 -6.23
N GLU A 35 8.59 -3.96 -5.58
CA GLU A 35 8.65 -3.66 -4.14
C GLU A 35 8.58 -2.15 -3.91
N VAL A 36 7.47 -1.69 -3.35
CA VAL A 36 7.25 -0.31 -2.96
C VAL A 36 7.68 -0.13 -1.51
N LYS A 37 8.65 0.76 -1.28
CA LYS A 37 9.14 1.09 0.06
C LYS A 37 8.57 2.41 0.55
N ALA A 38 7.92 2.41 1.70
CA ALA A 38 7.42 3.59 2.39
C ALA A 38 8.17 3.79 3.71
N VAL A 39 8.92 4.89 3.80
CA VAL A 39 9.58 5.31 5.04
C VAL A 39 8.56 6.00 5.94
N ILE A 40 8.44 5.51 7.17
CA ILE A 40 7.51 6.00 8.19
C ILE A 40 8.32 6.55 9.36
N ASP A 41 7.95 7.75 9.82
CA ASP A 41 8.59 8.39 10.96
C ASP A 41 7.90 7.94 12.26
N GLY A 42 8.63 7.96 13.37
CA GLY A 42 8.02 7.73 14.68
C GLY A 42 6.99 8.81 15.02
N ASN A 43 5.92 8.41 15.69
CA ASN A 43 4.72 9.22 16.00
C ASN A 43 3.88 9.62 14.79
N ASP A 44 4.11 9.05 13.60
CA ASP A 44 3.15 9.14 12.51
C ASP A 44 1.83 8.48 12.92
N GLY A 45 0.76 9.28 13.00
CA GLY A 45 -0.60 8.77 13.09
C GLY A 45 -1.04 8.09 11.79
N GLU A 46 -2.13 7.33 11.87
CA GLU A 46 -2.72 6.54 10.77
C GLU A 46 -2.80 7.32 9.44
N ASN A 47 -3.38 8.52 9.45
CA ASN A 47 -3.55 9.34 8.25
C ASN A 47 -2.21 9.74 7.63
N HIS A 48 -1.16 9.91 8.45
CA HIS A 48 0.17 10.26 7.93
C HIS A 48 0.86 9.03 7.34
N VAL A 49 0.71 7.86 7.98
CA VAL A 49 1.14 6.58 7.42
C VAL A 49 0.47 6.33 6.07
N ALA A 50 -0.85 6.44 5.98
CA ALA A 50 -1.62 6.25 4.75
C ALA A 50 -1.13 7.17 3.62
N ARG A 51 -0.96 8.47 3.91
CA ARG A 51 -0.40 9.45 2.96
C ARG A 51 1.00 9.07 2.46
N LYS A 52 1.87 8.59 3.35
CA LYS A 52 3.24 8.21 2.99
C LYS A 52 3.26 6.95 2.14
N VAL A 53 2.44 5.96 2.46
CA VAL A 53 2.28 4.75 1.64
C VAL A 53 1.71 5.09 0.27
N LYS A 54 0.65 5.90 0.19
CA LYS A 54 0.08 6.40 -1.06
C LYS A 54 1.14 7.07 -1.94
N ARG A 55 1.90 8.01 -1.38
CA ARG A 55 3.01 8.69 -2.09
C ARG A 55 4.12 7.74 -2.51
N ALA A 56 4.41 6.70 -1.73
CA ALA A 56 5.39 5.69 -2.10
C ALA A 56 4.91 4.88 -3.31
N ILE A 57 3.63 4.49 -3.35
CA ILE A 57 3.01 3.77 -4.46
C ILE A 57 3.01 4.63 -5.73
N ASP A 58 2.54 5.89 -5.66
CA ASP A 58 2.55 6.79 -6.82
C ASP A 58 3.95 6.89 -7.45
N ARG A 59 4.99 7.06 -6.61
CA ARG A 59 6.36 7.28 -7.07
C ARG A 59 7.00 6.03 -7.68
N GLN A 60 6.72 4.85 -7.12
CA GLN A 60 7.44 3.62 -7.46
C GLN A 60 6.64 2.70 -8.39
N ALA A 61 5.32 2.70 -8.27
CA ALA A 61 4.41 1.82 -8.99
C ALA A 61 3.32 2.57 -9.79
N GLY A 62 3.36 3.91 -9.85
CA GLY A 62 2.38 4.76 -10.56
C GLY A 62 2.21 4.47 -12.05
N ARG A 63 3.14 3.73 -12.66
CA ARG A 63 3.05 3.28 -14.06
C ARG A 63 2.12 2.06 -14.22
N ILE A 64 1.92 1.29 -13.16
CA ILE A 64 1.15 0.04 -13.16
C ILE A 64 -0.20 0.23 -12.46
N VAL A 65 -0.21 0.97 -11.36
CA VAL A 65 -1.38 1.21 -10.51
C VAL A 65 -1.50 2.69 -10.19
N ASP A 66 -2.71 3.13 -9.89
CA ASP A 66 -3.02 4.45 -9.33
C ASP A 66 -3.35 4.30 -7.84
N ALA A 67 -2.94 5.26 -7.02
CA ALA A 67 -3.25 5.26 -5.59
C ALA A 67 -3.99 6.55 -5.20
N GLU A 68 -5.00 6.41 -4.35
CA GLU A 68 -5.84 7.48 -3.82
C GLU A 68 -5.99 7.34 -2.31
N LEU A 69 -6.30 8.43 -1.60
CA LEU A 69 -6.71 8.36 -0.20
C LEU A 69 -8.23 8.30 -0.13
N ASP A 70 -8.76 7.44 0.74
CA ASP A 70 -10.19 7.38 1.07
C ASP A 70 -10.37 7.83 2.52
N ASP A 71 -11.20 8.88 2.71
CA ASP A 71 -11.41 9.64 3.96
C ASP A 71 -10.14 10.13 4.70
N GLY A 72 -8.96 9.95 4.09
CA GLY A 72 -7.66 10.37 4.60
C GLY A 72 -6.92 9.33 5.45
N GLU A 73 -7.52 8.16 5.69
CA GLU A 73 -7.02 7.08 6.57
C GLU A 73 -6.74 5.79 5.78
N ASP A 74 -7.49 5.54 4.72
CA ASP A 74 -7.31 4.38 3.85
C ASP A 74 -6.58 4.76 2.55
N VAL A 75 -5.94 3.77 1.93
CA VAL A 75 -5.37 3.90 0.57
C VAL A 75 -6.10 2.97 -0.39
N LEU A 76 -6.75 3.54 -1.40
CA LEU A 76 -7.32 2.81 -2.52
C LEU A 76 -6.27 2.67 -3.62
N VAL A 77 -5.91 1.44 -3.97
CA VAL A 77 -4.99 1.13 -5.06
C VAL A 77 -5.78 0.51 -6.20
N LYS A 78 -5.69 1.10 -7.39
CA LYS A 78 -6.50 0.74 -8.56
C LYS A 78 -5.61 0.40 -9.74
N ARG A 79 -6.07 -0.50 -10.60
CA ARG A 79 -5.46 -0.74 -11.91
C ARG A 79 -6.49 -0.56 -13.02
N HIS A 80 -6.13 0.17 -14.06
CA HIS A 80 -7.03 0.49 -15.16
C HIS A 80 -7.41 -0.74 -16.00
N LEU A 81 -8.48 -0.59 -16.79
CA LEU A 81 -8.95 -1.57 -17.79
C LEU A 81 -9.31 -2.93 -17.20
N PHE A 82 -9.81 -2.98 -15.96
CA PHE A 82 -10.18 -4.22 -15.26
C PHE A 82 -9.04 -5.24 -15.12
N ARG A 83 -7.79 -4.79 -15.25
CA ARG A 83 -6.63 -5.68 -15.10
C ARG A 83 -6.39 -5.96 -13.62
N GLN A 84 -6.30 -7.23 -13.28
CA GLN A 84 -6.04 -7.67 -11.91
C GLN A 84 -4.58 -7.46 -11.53
N PHE A 85 -4.35 -7.30 -10.23
CA PHE A 85 -3.05 -7.35 -9.58
C PHE A 85 -3.23 -7.88 -8.14
N SER A 86 -2.13 -8.30 -7.54
CA SER A 86 -2.06 -8.62 -6.12
C SER A 86 -1.19 -7.59 -5.41
N ILE A 87 -1.56 -7.27 -4.17
CA ILE A 87 -0.75 -6.46 -3.27
C ILE A 87 -0.63 -7.16 -1.93
N ARG A 88 0.57 -7.15 -1.35
CA ARG A 88 0.83 -7.75 -0.03
C ARG A 88 1.97 -7.04 0.70
N VAL A 89 1.98 -7.12 2.02
CA VAL A 89 3.16 -6.74 2.82
C VAL A 89 4.25 -7.80 2.66
N VAL A 90 5.44 -7.35 2.28
CA VAL A 90 6.68 -8.15 2.31
C VAL A 90 7.37 -7.99 3.66
N SER A 91 7.41 -6.75 4.17
CA SER A 91 8.03 -6.42 5.45
C SER A 91 7.36 -5.21 6.07
N ASN A 92 7.23 -5.20 7.39
CA ASN A 92 6.84 -4.04 8.16
C ASN A 92 7.71 -3.97 9.42
N THR A 93 8.63 -2.99 9.46
CA THR A 93 9.51 -2.76 10.62
C THR A 93 8.98 -1.68 11.56
N VAL A 94 7.87 -1.04 11.20
CA VAL A 94 7.19 0.00 11.99
C VAL A 94 6.37 -0.67 13.09
N LYS A 95 6.69 -0.38 14.34
CA LYS A 95 5.90 -0.87 15.48
C LYS A 95 4.59 -0.09 15.60
N GLY A 96 3.53 -0.77 16.03
CA GLY A 96 2.22 -0.16 16.30
C GLY A 96 1.31 0.04 15.08
N VAL A 97 1.83 -0.11 13.85
CA VAL A 97 1.03 0.01 12.61
C VAL A 97 0.65 -1.36 12.07
N ARG A 98 -0.64 -1.53 11.76
CA ARG A 98 -1.18 -2.71 11.06
C ARG A 98 -1.83 -2.28 9.76
N ILE A 99 -1.83 -3.19 8.78
CA ILE A 99 -2.45 -2.98 7.47
C ILE A 99 -3.35 -4.16 7.18
N ARG A 100 -4.62 -3.87 6.87
CA ARG A 100 -5.57 -4.85 6.34
C ARG A 100 -5.78 -4.59 4.85
N PHE A 101 -5.87 -5.67 4.09
CA PHE A 101 -6.09 -5.63 2.65
C PHE A 101 -7.48 -6.17 2.35
N ASP A 102 -8.29 -5.39 1.66
CA ASP A 102 -9.64 -5.76 1.22
C ASP A 102 -9.73 -5.63 -0.31
N PRO A 103 -10.00 -6.72 -1.06
CA PRO A 103 -10.24 -6.63 -2.48
C PRO A 103 -11.65 -6.07 -2.75
N GLU A 104 -11.72 -5.02 -3.58
CA GLU A 104 -12.99 -4.40 -4.04
C GLU A 104 -13.29 -4.74 -5.51
#